data_AF-A0A8D8CAP0-F1
#
_entry.id   AF-A0A8D8CAP0-F1
#
_cell.length_a   1.000
_cell.length_b   1.000
_cell.length_c   1.000
_cell.angle_alpha   90.00
_cell.angle_beta   90.00
_cell.angle_gamma   90.00
#
_symmetry.space_group_name_H-M   'P 1'
#
loop_
_entity.id
_entity.type
_entity.pdbx_description
1 polymer ?
#
loop_
_entity_poly.entity_id
_entity_poly.type
_entity_poly.pdbx_seq_one_letter_code
_entity_poly.pdbx_strand_id
1 'polypeptide(L)'
;MTPAYHTVEPRYRPPSVFIDARKQFRLLTIIPPLFSIPFPHKTQSLYTCNQFNATLVDCNLGNPMRRNAEAKLSLRFDPQRVDDLVSRLSFQVFVNTTSTLLEGTRQSATLAVNVIKRAKISISGAAHPEQTFYGGDVKGESAMETVEDIGTAVQHIYLIYNDGPWRAPKVQVNIQWPHQVANDKPQGKWLLYLTDIPTVDATNGGDCVVEPPKSINPLGLKKTSVLNELVQMDRYTQRAHNKSLTFAAEKSERISFA
;
A
#
# COMPACT_ATOMS: atom_id res chain seq x y z
N MET A 1 -31.13 34.41 -55.56
CA MET A 1 -31.90 33.88 -54.43
C MET A 1 -30.95 33.10 -53.54
N THR A 2 -30.57 33.70 -52.42
CA THR A 2 -29.77 33.09 -51.35
C THR A 2 -30.36 33.65 -50.05
N PRO A 3 -30.93 32.84 -49.16
CA PRO A 3 -31.58 33.35 -47.97
C PRO A 3 -30.54 33.66 -46.89
N ALA A 4 -30.64 34.87 -46.32
CA ALA A 4 -29.93 35.25 -45.11
C ALA A 4 -30.61 34.58 -43.91
N TYR A 5 -29.86 33.75 -43.16
CA TYR A 5 -30.32 33.21 -41.89
C TYR A 5 -30.04 34.23 -40.79
N HIS A 6 -31.10 34.84 -40.26
CA HIS A 6 -31.06 35.58 -39.01
C HIS A 6 -31.13 34.58 -37.84
N THR A 7 -30.03 34.42 -37.11
CA THR A 7 -30.02 33.75 -35.81
C THR A 7 -30.52 34.72 -34.74
N VAL A 8 -31.74 34.49 -34.26
CA VAL A 8 -32.28 35.17 -33.06
C VAL A 8 -31.87 34.34 -31.84
N GLU A 9 -30.98 34.87 -31.02
CA GLU A 9 -30.65 34.28 -29.70
C GLU A 9 -31.81 34.55 -28.72
N PRO A 10 -32.42 33.51 -28.12
CA PRO A 10 -33.39 33.72 -27.05
C PRO A 10 -32.65 34.14 -25.78
N ARG A 11 -32.88 35.37 -25.32
CA ARG A 11 -32.54 35.79 -23.95
C ARG A 11 -33.42 35.03 -22.95
N TYR A 12 -32.99 33.85 -22.55
CA TYR A 12 -33.58 33.14 -21.42
C TYR A 12 -33.20 33.87 -20.12
N ARG A 13 -34.14 34.66 -19.61
CA ARG A 13 -34.03 35.24 -18.26
C ARG A 13 -34.62 34.19 -17.31
N PRO A 14 -33.82 33.50 -16.48
CA PRO A 14 -34.36 32.50 -15.58
C PRO A 14 -35.40 33.16 -14.67
N PRO A 15 -36.49 32.47 -14.29
CA PRO A 15 -37.45 32.99 -13.35
C PRO A 15 -36.70 33.37 -12.08
N SER A 16 -36.80 34.65 -11.69
CA SER A 16 -36.24 35.14 -10.44
C SER A 16 -36.99 34.50 -9.29
N VAL A 17 -36.49 33.35 -8.83
CA VAL A 17 -36.93 32.71 -7.60
C VAL A 17 -36.55 33.64 -6.46
N PHE A 18 -37.56 34.25 -5.84
CA PHE A 18 -37.35 35.11 -4.67
C PHE A 18 -37.01 34.22 -3.48
N ILE A 19 -35.72 34.09 -3.20
CA ILE A 19 -35.24 33.47 -1.97
C ILE A 19 -35.47 34.47 -0.83
N ASP A 20 -36.33 34.12 0.14
CA ASP A 20 -36.59 34.96 1.32
C ASP A 20 -35.30 35.11 2.15
N ALA A 21 -34.73 36.31 2.10
CA ALA A 21 -33.53 36.70 2.80
C ALA A 21 -33.77 36.94 4.30
N ARG A 22 -34.65 36.18 4.96
CA ARG A 22 -34.78 36.07 6.43
C ARG A 22 -34.62 34.65 6.93
N LYS A 23 -34.31 33.71 6.03
CA LYS A 23 -34.25 32.28 6.31
C LYS A 23 -32.80 31.81 6.42
N GLN A 24 -32.59 30.81 7.27
CA GLN A 24 -31.27 30.27 7.56
C GLN A 24 -30.85 29.33 6.43
N PHE A 25 -29.58 29.42 6.01
CA PHE A 25 -28.95 28.51 5.06
C PHE A 25 -27.89 27.67 5.76
N ARG A 26 -27.96 26.35 5.55
CA ARG A 26 -27.02 25.37 6.09
C ARG A 26 -26.50 24.47 4.99
N LEU A 27 -25.21 24.17 5.02
CA LEU A 27 -24.59 23.15 4.17
C LEU A 27 -24.42 21.88 4.99
N LEU A 28 -25.02 20.80 4.53
CA LEU A 28 -24.98 19.49 5.18
C LEU A 28 -24.13 18.55 4.33
N THR A 29 -23.12 17.94 4.95
CA THR A 29 -22.23 16.96 4.30
C THR A 29 -22.31 15.63 5.01
N ILE A 30 -22.78 14.60 4.30
CA ILE A 30 -22.76 13.21 4.78
C ILE A 30 -21.39 12.61 4.45
N ILE A 31 -20.67 12.18 5.48
CA ILE A 31 -19.37 11.53 5.40
C ILE A 31 -19.49 10.01 5.60
N PRO A 32 -18.65 9.21 4.93
CA PRO A 32 -18.57 7.78 5.22
C PRO A 32 -18.20 7.54 6.70
N PRO A 33 -18.69 6.46 7.32
CA PRO A 33 -18.47 6.16 8.75
C PRO A 33 -16.99 5.89 9.12
N LEU A 34 -16.09 5.86 8.14
CA LEU A 34 -14.66 5.54 8.28
C LEU A 34 -13.78 6.78 8.53
N PHE A 35 -14.38 7.97 8.64
CA PHE A 35 -13.71 9.23 8.89
C PHE A 35 -14.00 9.70 10.31
N SER A 36 -12.95 10.08 11.06
CA SER A 36 -13.12 10.83 12.31
C SER A 36 -12.65 12.25 12.10
N ILE A 37 -13.52 13.19 12.50
CA ILE A 37 -13.26 14.62 12.71
C ILE A 37 -12.84 15.37 11.43
N PRO A 38 -13.70 16.24 10.86
CA PRO A 38 -13.16 17.37 10.15
C PRO A 38 -12.50 18.29 11.17
N PHE A 39 -11.17 18.36 11.19
CA PHE A 39 -10.54 19.50 11.85
C PHE A 39 -10.95 20.73 11.04
N PRO A 40 -11.66 21.72 11.64
CA PRO A 40 -11.75 23.02 11.00
C PRO A 40 -10.30 23.50 10.92
N HIS A 41 -9.71 23.39 9.74
CA HIS A 41 -8.43 24.03 9.50
C HIS A 41 -8.68 25.50 9.83
N LYS A 42 -7.85 26.09 10.69
CA LYS A 42 -7.85 27.52 11.06
C LYS A 42 -7.53 28.42 9.84
N THR A 43 -7.89 28.03 8.63
CA THR A 43 -8.12 28.94 7.52
C THR A 43 -9.40 29.69 7.82
N GLN A 44 -9.25 30.89 8.37
CA GLN A 44 -10.12 32.08 8.29
C GLN A 44 -11.43 31.91 7.48
N SER A 45 -12.30 30.97 7.86
CA SER A 45 -13.57 30.74 7.19
C SER A 45 -14.61 31.59 7.90
N LEU A 46 -15.30 32.43 7.15
CA LEU A 46 -16.42 33.25 7.64
C LEU A 46 -17.63 32.41 8.13
N TYR A 47 -17.58 31.09 7.94
CA TYR A 47 -18.65 30.15 8.22
C TYR A 47 -18.25 29.18 9.34
N THR A 48 -19.20 28.92 10.25
CA THR A 48 -19.03 27.99 11.37
C THR A 48 -19.53 26.61 10.97
N CYS A 49 -18.66 25.60 11.04
CA CYS A 49 -18.98 24.21 10.77
C CYS A 49 -18.87 23.40 12.05
N ASN A 50 -19.93 22.68 12.40
CA ASN A 50 -19.98 21.80 13.56
C ASN A 50 -20.31 20.38 13.11
N GLN A 51 -19.78 19.41 13.84
CA GLN A 51 -20.19 18.03 13.68
C GLN A 51 -21.57 17.84 14.33
N PHE A 52 -22.58 17.47 13.54
CA PHE A 52 -23.90 17.17 14.07
C PHE A 52 -23.96 15.75 14.64
N ASN A 53 -23.35 14.78 13.92
CA ASN A 53 -23.17 13.41 14.39
C ASN A 53 -21.95 12.75 13.71
N ALA A 54 -21.75 11.45 13.93
CA ALA A 54 -20.61 10.70 13.37
C ALA A 54 -20.49 10.78 11.84
N THR A 55 -21.60 10.96 11.12
CA THR A 55 -21.65 10.93 9.65
C THR A 55 -22.13 12.24 9.03
N LEU A 56 -22.41 13.29 9.81
CA LEU A 56 -22.99 14.53 9.32
C LEU A 56 -22.27 15.77 9.86
N VAL A 57 -21.81 16.61 8.93
CA VAL A 57 -21.25 17.93 9.20
C VAL A 57 -22.27 19.00 8.82
N ASP A 58 -22.55 19.93 9.73
CA ASP A 58 -23.45 21.07 9.53
C ASP A 58 -22.67 22.37 9.56
N CYS A 59 -22.64 23.06 8.42
CA CYS A 59 -22.03 24.37 8.26
C CYS A 59 -23.10 25.46 8.12
N ASN A 60 -23.06 26.44 9.00
CA ASN A 60 -23.95 27.60 8.94
C ASN A 60 -23.45 28.60 7.88
N LEU A 61 -24.22 28.77 6.80
CA LEU A 61 -23.90 29.68 5.70
C LEU A 61 -24.42 31.11 5.94
N GLY A 62 -25.28 31.30 6.95
CA GLY A 62 -25.83 32.59 7.33
C GLY A 62 -27.33 32.55 7.59
N ASN A 63 -27.78 33.41 8.50
CA ASN A 63 -29.19 33.66 8.79
C ASN A 63 -29.44 35.18 8.87
N PRO A 64 -29.87 35.83 7.78
CA PRO A 64 -30.02 35.32 6.42
C PRO A 64 -28.73 35.36 5.60
N MET A 65 -28.66 34.54 4.55
CA MET A 65 -27.61 34.65 3.55
C MET A 65 -27.90 35.84 2.61
N ARG A 66 -26.90 36.67 2.31
CA ARG A 66 -27.06 37.81 1.40
C ARG A 66 -27.44 37.35 -0.01
N ARG A 67 -28.30 38.12 -0.69
CA ARG A 67 -28.70 37.85 -2.09
C ARG A 67 -27.47 37.82 -3.00
N ASN A 68 -27.41 36.85 -3.90
CA ASN A 68 -26.30 36.64 -4.85
C ASN A 68 -24.92 36.47 -4.19
N ALA A 69 -24.86 36.17 -2.88
CA ALA A 69 -23.61 35.86 -2.23
C ALA A 69 -23.19 34.42 -2.57
N GLU A 70 -21.89 34.22 -2.78
CA GLU A 70 -21.29 32.90 -2.92
C GLU A 70 -20.52 32.55 -1.65
N ALA A 71 -20.78 31.37 -1.09
CA ALA A 71 -20.05 30.84 0.04
C ALA A 71 -19.02 29.80 -0.44
N LYS A 72 -17.73 30.04 -0.15
CA LYS A 72 -16.65 29.08 -0.43
C LYS A 72 -16.21 28.44 0.88
N LEU A 73 -16.36 27.12 0.98
CA LEU A 73 -15.99 26.33 2.15
C LEU A 73 -14.97 25.28 1.75
N SER A 74 -13.95 25.08 2.59
CA SER A 74 -12.95 24.03 2.45
C SER A 74 -13.01 23.13 3.68
N LEU A 75 -13.47 21.89 3.49
CA LEU A 75 -13.57 20.89 4.54
C LEU A 75 -12.44 19.87 4.38
N ARG A 76 -11.67 19.66 5.45
CA ARG A 76 -10.63 18.62 5.50
C ARG A 76 -11.16 17.45 6.31
N PHE A 77 -11.03 16.25 5.77
CA PHE A 77 -11.43 15.00 6.43
C PHE A 77 -10.20 14.12 6.63
N ASP A 78 -10.10 13.46 7.78
CA ASP A 78 -9.04 12.49 8.08
C ASP A 78 -9.61 11.07 8.18
N PRO A 79 -9.26 10.16 7.25
CA PRO A 79 -9.73 8.78 7.30
C PRO A 79 -8.99 8.01 8.40
N GLN A 80 -9.67 7.59 9.47
CA GLN A 80 -8.98 6.95 10.58
C GLN A 80 -8.68 5.48 10.36
N ARG A 81 -9.56 4.72 9.67
CA ARG A 81 -9.31 3.31 9.28
C ARG A 81 -10.21 2.93 8.10
N VAL A 82 -9.75 3.17 6.87
CA VAL A 82 -10.46 2.67 5.69
C VAL A 82 -10.19 1.18 5.54
N ASP A 83 -11.24 0.39 5.37
CA ASP A 83 -11.14 -1.06 5.22
C ASP A 83 -10.41 -1.46 3.92
N ASP A 84 -9.70 -2.59 3.95
CA ASP A 84 -8.99 -3.19 2.81
C ASP A 84 -9.93 -3.56 1.65
N LEU A 85 -11.24 -3.64 1.85
CA LEU A 85 -12.22 -3.91 0.78
C LEU A 85 -12.77 -2.64 0.13
N VAL A 86 -12.62 -1.48 0.75
CA VAL A 86 -13.20 -0.22 0.25
C VAL A 86 -12.32 0.38 -0.85
N SER A 87 -12.87 0.54 -2.05
CA SER A 87 -12.20 1.13 -3.21
C SER A 87 -12.68 2.54 -3.54
N ARG A 88 -13.86 2.93 -3.04
CA ARG A 88 -14.49 4.21 -3.30
C ARG A 88 -15.22 4.71 -2.06
N LEU A 89 -15.12 6.01 -1.83
CA LEU A 89 -15.83 6.74 -0.80
C LEU A 89 -16.75 7.75 -1.48
N SER A 90 -17.92 8.00 -0.90
CA SER A 90 -18.90 8.91 -1.44
C SER A 90 -19.29 9.92 -0.37
N PHE A 91 -19.24 11.19 -0.73
CA PHE A 91 -19.69 12.29 0.10
C PHE A 91 -20.94 12.88 -0.53
N GLN A 92 -22.00 13.05 0.25
CA GLN A 92 -23.20 13.72 -0.23
C GLN A 92 -23.26 15.11 0.39
N VAL A 93 -23.34 16.13 -0.44
CA VAL A 93 -23.38 17.52 -0.03
C VAL A 93 -24.71 18.10 -0.47
N PHE A 94 -25.46 18.72 0.44
CA PHE A 94 -26.72 19.36 0.11
C PHE A 94 -26.94 20.62 0.95
N VAL A 95 -27.64 21.58 0.36
CA VAL A 95 -28.00 22.82 1.04
C VAL A 95 -29.41 22.68 1.60
N ASN A 96 -29.57 23.00 2.88
CA ASN A 96 -30.86 23.05 3.55
C ASN A 96 -31.21 24.48 3.94
N THR A 97 -32.49 24.84 3.78
CA THR A 97 -33.01 26.18 4.06
C THR A 97 -34.37 26.09 4.76
N THR A 98 -34.65 27.04 5.66
CA THR A 98 -35.96 27.15 6.35
C THR A 98 -37.00 27.94 5.53
N SER A 99 -36.68 28.26 4.27
CA SER A 99 -37.58 28.90 3.34
C SER A 99 -38.58 27.91 2.74
N THR A 100 -39.87 28.19 2.90
CA THR A 100 -40.97 27.40 2.31
C THR A 100 -41.06 27.56 0.79
N LEU A 101 -40.44 28.61 0.23
CA LEU A 101 -40.42 28.89 -1.21
C LEU A 101 -39.49 27.97 -2.02
N LEU A 102 -38.65 27.20 -1.33
CA LEU A 102 -37.70 26.25 -1.92
C LEU A 102 -38.04 24.79 -1.56
N GLU A 103 -39.24 24.55 -1.01
CA GLU A 103 -39.73 23.19 -0.77
C GLU A 103 -39.79 22.42 -2.08
N GLY A 104 -39.05 21.31 -2.14
CA GLY A 104 -38.91 20.46 -3.33
C GLY A 104 -37.65 20.72 -4.18
N THR A 105 -36.92 21.82 -3.97
CA THR A 105 -35.68 22.14 -4.72
C THR A 105 -34.41 21.84 -3.91
N ARG A 106 -34.34 20.65 -3.30
CA ARG A 106 -33.10 20.21 -2.64
C ARG A 106 -32.07 19.83 -3.70
N GLN A 107 -31.14 20.72 -3.97
CA GLN A 107 -29.97 20.39 -4.78
C GLN A 107 -28.96 19.64 -3.91
N SER A 108 -28.71 18.38 -4.28
CA SER A 108 -27.65 17.56 -3.72
C SER A 108 -26.58 17.29 -4.78
N ALA A 109 -25.33 17.23 -4.33
CA ALA A 109 -24.19 16.83 -5.12
C ALA A 109 -23.53 15.62 -4.45
N THR A 110 -23.12 14.66 -5.26
CA THR A 110 -22.38 13.48 -4.79
C THR A 110 -20.95 13.60 -5.27
N LEU A 111 -20.00 13.58 -4.34
CA LEU A 111 -18.57 13.61 -4.61
C LEU A 111 -18.00 12.22 -4.34
N ALA A 112 -17.56 11.54 -5.39
CA ALA A 112 -16.92 10.24 -5.29
C ALA A 112 -15.39 10.39 -5.24
N VAL A 113 -14.75 9.70 -4.30
CA VAL A 113 -13.30 9.68 -4.14
C VAL A 113 -12.82 8.23 -4.21
N ASN A 114 -11.81 7.97 -5.05
CA ASN A 114 -11.20 6.63 -5.11
C ASN A 114 -10.17 6.47 -3.98
N VAL A 115 -10.19 5.31 -3.33
CA VAL A 115 -9.23 4.94 -2.29
C VAL A 115 -8.04 4.24 -2.94
N ILE A 116 -6.86 4.83 -2.79
CA ILE A 116 -5.62 4.25 -3.30
C ILE A 116 -4.86 3.63 -2.14
N LYS A 117 -4.61 2.32 -2.23
CA LYS A 117 -3.86 1.56 -1.23
C LYS A 117 -2.41 1.42 -1.68
N ARG A 118 -1.48 1.79 -0.81
CA ARG A 118 -0.04 1.77 -1.08
C ARG A 118 0.66 0.94 -0.01
N ALA A 119 1.15 -0.23 -0.42
CA ALA A 119 2.12 -1.00 0.33
C ALA A 119 3.50 -0.75 -0.30
N LYS A 120 4.54 -0.71 0.52
CA LYS A 120 5.93 -0.50 0.06
C LYS A 120 6.75 -1.64 0.61
N ILE A 121 7.06 -2.60 -0.25
CA ILE A 121 7.82 -3.78 0.17
C ILE A 121 9.30 -3.55 -0.10
N SER A 122 10.11 -3.77 0.92
CA SER A 122 11.56 -3.84 0.85
C SER A 122 12.04 -5.26 1.13
N ILE A 123 13.06 -5.68 0.42
CA ILE A 123 13.80 -6.92 0.68
C ILE A 123 15.26 -6.56 0.92
N SER A 124 15.84 -7.12 1.98
CA SER A 124 17.26 -7.03 2.29
C SER A 124 17.85 -8.40 2.47
N GLY A 125 19.16 -8.56 2.21
CA GLY A 125 19.81 -9.86 2.26
C GLY A 125 21.23 -9.78 2.80
N ALA A 126 21.63 -10.80 3.55
CA ALA A 126 22.99 -10.96 4.06
C ALA A 126 23.44 -12.42 3.95
N ALA A 127 24.75 -12.64 3.82
CA ALA A 127 25.38 -13.96 3.86
C ALA A 127 26.35 -14.02 5.03
N HIS A 128 26.38 -15.15 5.75
CA HIS A 128 27.29 -15.40 6.85
C HIS A 128 28.01 -16.75 6.69
N PRO A 129 29.36 -16.79 6.69
CA PRO A 129 30.24 -15.62 6.62
C PRO A 129 30.10 -14.90 5.27
N GLU A 130 30.43 -13.60 5.23
CA GLU A 130 30.36 -12.81 3.98
C GLU A 130 31.39 -13.27 2.95
N GLN A 131 32.52 -13.80 3.42
CA GLN A 131 33.61 -14.30 2.60
C GLN A 131 34.04 -15.67 3.13
N THR A 132 34.30 -16.59 2.20
CA THR A 132 34.90 -17.90 2.49
C THR A 132 36.19 -18.06 1.72
N PHE A 133 37.11 -18.85 2.27
CA PHE A 133 38.36 -19.19 1.60
C PHE A 133 38.22 -20.57 0.98
N TYR A 134 38.66 -20.70 -0.28
CA TYR A 134 38.79 -21.99 -0.92
C TYR A 134 40.05 -22.69 -0.40
N GLY A 135 39.91 -23.94 0.06
CA GLY A 135 41.01 -24.72 0.64
C GLY A 135 40.54 -26.07 1.15
N GLY A 136 41.42 -26.79 1.84
CA GLY A 136 41.16 -28.14 2.35
C GLY A 136 41.68 -29.26 1.46
N ASP A 137 41.41 -30.50 1.87
CA ASP A 137 41.81 -31.69 1.12
C ASP A 137 40.98 -31.83 -0.16
N VAL A 138 41.65 -32.02 -1.29
CA VAL A 138 40.98 -32.16 -2.58
C VAL A 138 40.26 -33.51 -2.64
N LYS A 139 38.95 -33.49 -2.41
CA LYS A 139 38.06 -34.65 -2.56
C LYS A 139 37.19 -34.49 -3.80
N GLY A 140 37.11 -35.57 -4.59
CA GLY A 140 36.17 -35.64 -5.72
C GLY A 140 34.74 -35.84 -5.23
N GLU A 141 33.76 -35.46 -6.05
CA GLU A 141 32.32 -35.55 -5.73
C GLU A 141 31.90 -36.95 -5.25
N SER A 142 32.40 -38.01 -5.89
CA SER A 142 32.07 -39.40 -5.53
C SER A 142 32.68 -39.87 -4.21
N ALA A 143 33.63 -39.12 -3.64
CA ALA A 143 34.28 -39.43 -2.38
C ALA A 143 33.77 -38.55 -1.21
N MET A 144 32.78 -37.69 -1.46
CA MET A 144 32.15 -36.87 -0.42
C MET A 144 31.07 -37.69 0.30
N GLU A 145 31.14 -37.76 1.63
CA GLU A 145 30.14 -38.47 2.45
C GLU A 145 29.38 -37.52 3.37
N THR A 146 30.02 -36.42 3.76
CA THR A 146 29.53 -35.44 4.72
C THR A 146 29.46 -34.04 4.11
N VAL A 147 28.61 -33.17 4.66
CA VAL A 147 28.48 -31.79 4.18
C VAL A 147 29.78 -31.00 4.38
N GLU A 148 30.52 -31.34 5.42
CA GLU A 148 31.80 -30.75 5.76
C GLU A 148 32.90 -31.07 4.72
N ASP A 149 32.74 -32.16 3.96
CA ASP A 149 33.64 -32.50 2.84
C ASP A 149 33.50 -31.53 1.65
N ILE A 150 32.39 -30.78 1.54
CA ILE A 150 32.18 -29.79 0.48
C ILE A 150 33.00 -28.52 0.77
N GLY A 151 33.03 -28.09 2.03
CA GLY A 151 33.73 -26.88 2.46
C GLY A 151 32.97 -26.09 3.53
N THR A 152 33.26 -24.78 3.60
CA THR A 152 32.68 -23.88 4.60
C THR A 152 31.18 -23.67 4.37
N ALA A 153 30.39 -23.84 5.44
CA ALA A 153 28.97 -23.53 5.40
C ALA A 153 28.74 -22.02 5.27
N VAL A 154 27.80 -21.64 4.41
CA VAL A 154 27.37 -20.25 4.21
C VAL A 154 25.86 -20.18 4.35
N GLN A 155 25.41 -19.27 5.23
CA GLN A 155 24.00 -19.03 5.50
C GLN A 155 23.56 -17.73 4.81
N HIS A 156 22.54 -17.81 3.95
CA HIS A 156 21.90 -16.64 3.35
C HIS A 156 20.60 -16.33 4.09
N ILE A 157 20.41 -15.06 4.45
CA ILE A 157 19.22 -14.56 5.14
C ILE A 157 18.62 -13.45 4.32
N TYR A 158 17.32 -13.55 4.07
CA TYR A 158 16.55 -12.55 3.35
C TYR A 158 15.45 -12.01 4.27
N LEU A 159 15.48 -10.72 4.54
CA LEU A 159 14.48 -10.01 5.34
C LEU A 159 13.54 -9.25 4.42
N ILE A 160 12.25 -9.58 4.49
CA ILE A 160 11.19 -8.91 3.76
C ILE A 160 10.40 -8.04 4.74
N TYR A 161 10.26 -6.77 4.42
CA TYR A 161 9.60 -5.79 5.27
C TYR A 161 8.61 -4.92 4.47
N ASN A 162 7.53 -4.48 5.11
CA ASN A 162 6.57 -3.56 4.52
C ASN A 162 6.72 -2.18 5.18
N ASP A 163 7.43 -1.28 4.49
CA ASP A 163 7.59 0.13 4.84
C ASP A 163 6.34 0.97 4.52
N GLY A 164 5.30 0.37 3.92
CA GLY A 164 4.10 1.07 3.45
C GLY A 164 3.02 1.21 4.52
N PRO A 165 2.14 2.21 4.39
CA PRO A 165 1.02 2.40 5.31
C PRO A 165 -0.08 1.33 5.19
N TRP A 166 -0.18 0.64 4.03
CA TRP A 166 -1.14 -0.44 3.82
C TRP A 166 -0.49 -1.81 3.89
N ARG A 167 -1.25 -2.82 4.35
CA ARG A 167 -0.82 -4.21 4.38
C ARG A 167 -0.71 -4.79 2.98
N ALA A 168 0.25 -5.68 2.78
CA ALA A 168 0.34 -6.53 1.60
C ALA A 168 -0.19 -7.92 1.97
N PRO A 169 -1.43 -8.28 1.58
CA PRO A 169 -2.07 -9.52 2.05
C PRO A 169 -1.41 -10.78 1.48
N LYS A 170 -0.80 -10.69 0.30
CA LYS A 170 -0.04 -11.78 -0.33
C LYS A 170 1.24 -11.21 -0.92
N VAL A 171 2.38 -11.77 -0.52
CA VAL A 171 3.70 -11.43 -1.05
C VAL A 171 4.34 -12.72 -1.55
N GLN A 172 4.88 -12.67 -2.76
CA GLN A 172 5.66 -13.76 -3.33
C GLN A 172 7.07 -13.25 -3.59
N VAL A 173 8.06 -14.01 -3.14
CA VAL A 173 9.48 -13.70 -3.29
C VAL A 173 10.09 -14.79 -4.13
N ASN A 174 10.85 -14.41 -5.17
CA ASN A 174 11.60 -15.35 -6.00
C ASN A 174 13.09 -15.13 -5.76
N ILE A 175 13.79 -16.17 -5.33
CA ILE A 175 15.23 -16.14 -5.06
C ILE A 175 15.91 -16.99 -6.13
N GLN A 176 16.72 -16.35 -6.97
CA GLN A 176 17.55 -17.05 -7.93
C GLN A 176 18.81 -17.57 -7.21
N TRP A 177 18.94 -18.89 -7.12
CA TRP A 177 20.03 -19.53 -6.40
C TRP A 177 21.17 -19.93 -7.35
N PRO A 178 22.42 -19.45 -7.14
CA PRO A 178 23.55 -19.76 -8.01
C PRO A 178 24.14 -21.12 -7.65
N HIS A 179 23.49 -22.18 -8.11
CA HIS A 179 23.83 -23.57 -7.79
C HIS A 179 25.13 -24.06 -8.46
N GLN A 180 25.34 -23.68 -9.73
CA GLN A 180 26.48 -24.10 -10.53
C GLN A 180 27.03 -22.96 -11.38
N VAL A 181 28.33 -22.97 -11.63
CA VAL A 181 28.99 -22.13 -12.64
C VAL A 181 29.08 -22.91 -13.95
N ALA A 182 28.76 -22.24 -15.06
CA ALA A 182 28.87 -22.81 -16.39
C ALA A 182 30.30 -23.29 -16.69
N ASN A 183 30.38 -24.36 -17.47
CA ASN A 183 31.62 -24.94 -17.98
C ASN A 183 31.37 -25.43 -19.42
N ASP A 184 32.39 -25.86 -20.14
CA ASP A 184 32.29 -26.47 -21.48
C ASP A 184 31.55 -27.84 -21.49
N LYS A 185 30.88 -28.19 -20.39
CA LYS A 185 30.17 -29.45 -20.17
C LYS A 185 28.69 -29.18 -19.88
N PRO A 186 27.79 -30.15 -20.14
CA PRO A 186 26.36 -30.01 -19.86
C PRO A 186 26.04 -29.74 -18.39
N GLN A 187 26.87 -30.25 -17.47
CA GLN A 187 26.83 -29.91 -16.06
C GLN A 187 27.98 -28.96 -15.70
N GLY A 188 27.63 -27.90 -15.00
CA GLY A 188 28.57 -26.92 -14.49
C GLY A 188 29.37 -27.46 -13.29
N LYS A 189 30.24 -26.61 -12.75
CA LYS A 189 30.88 -26.89 -11.46
C LYS A 189 30.00 -26.37 -10.32
N TRP A 190 29.95 -27.09 -9.21
CA TRP A 190 29.23 -26.68 -8.00
C TRP A 190 29.73 -25.31 -7.51
N LEU A 191 28.80 -24.44 -7.12
CA LEU A 191 29.10 -23.15 -6.49
C LEU A 191 28.53 -23.10 -5.08
N LEU A 192 27.20 -23.05 -4.95
CA LEU A 192 26.51 -23.08 -3.65
C LEU A 192 25.60 -24.30 -3.56
N TYR A 193 25.96 -25.23 -2.67
CA TYR A 193 25.20 -26.44 -2.41
C TYR A 193 24.11 -26.20 -1.35
N LEU A 194 22.85 -26.46 -1.70
CA LEU A 194 21.75 -26.36 -0.74
C LEU A 194 21.69 -27.61 0.14
N THR A 195 21.99 -27.44 1.43
CA THR A 195 21.99 -28.53 2.41
C THR A 195 20.62 -28.80 3.00
N ASP A 196 19.77 -27.77 3.10
CA ASP A 196 18.51 -27.77 3.82
C ASP A 196 17.40 -27.08 3.03
N ILE A 197 16.16 -27.43 3.36
CA ILE A 197 14.99 -26.67 2.93
C ILE A 197 15.05 -25.30 3.61
N PRO A 198 14.93 -24.18 2.86
CA PRO A 198 14.88 -22.85 3.44
C PRO A 198 13.73 -22.71 4.43
N THR A 199 14.01 -22.10 5.58
CA THR A 199 13.00 -21.86 6.63
C THR A 199 12.46 -20.44 6.53
N VAL A 200 11.14 -20.28 6.71
CA VAL A 200 10.49 -18.97 6.77
C VAL A 200 10.12 -18.65 8.21
N ASP A 201 10.65 -17.56 8.75
CA ASP A 201 10.26 -17.02 10.06
C ASP A 201 9.32 -15.83 9.85
N ALA A 202 8.01 -16.07 9.93
CA ALA A 202 6.98 -15.06 9.78
C ALA A 202 5.86 -15.27 10.79
N THR A 203 5.36 -14.19 11.41
CA THR A 203 4.31 -14.24 12.44
C THR A 203 2.99 -14.86 11.94
N ASN A 204 2.72 -14.78 10.63
CA ASN A 204 1.50 -15.28 10.02
C ASN A 204 1.73 -16.56 9.19
N GLY A 205 2.89 -17.21 9.38
CA GLY A 205 3.31 -18.35 8.57
C GLY A 205 3.77 -17.97 7.17
N GLY A 206 4.19 -18.99 6.42
CA GLY A 206 4.67 -18.87 5.04
C GLY A 206 5.42 -20.12 4.64
N ASP A 207 5.31 -20.48 3.36
CA ASP A 207 5.96 -21.67 2.81
C ASP A 207 7.03 -21.26 1.80
N CYS A 208 8.13 -22.00 1.76
CA CYS A 208 9.17 -21.88 0.75
C CYS A 208 9.22 -23.15 -0.07
N VAL A 209 9.20 -23.01 -1.40
CA VAL A 209 9.33 -24.12 -2.34
C VAL A 209 10.59 -23.91 -3.17
N VAL A 210 11.40 -24.96 -3.26
CA VAL A 210 12.62 -24.97 -4.09
C VAL A 210 12.34 -25.76 -5.37
N GLU A 211 12.62 -25.15 -6.52
CA GLU A 211 12.40 -25.76 -7.83
C GLU A 211 13.73 -25.93 -8.57
N PRO A 212 14.10 -27.15 -9.01
CA PRO A 212 13.41 -28.43 -8.75
C PRO A 212 13.65 -28.91 -7.30
N PRO A 213 12.72 -29.69 -6.69
CA PRO A 213 12.88 -30.19 -5.32
C PRO A 213 14.14 -31.04 -5.10
N LYS A 214 14.62 -31.69 -6.17
CA LYS A 214 15.84 -32.50 -6.17
C LYS A 214 17.14 -31.68 -6.06
N SER A 215 17.06 -30.34 -6.04
CA SER A 215 18.22 -29.47 -5.84
C SER A 215 18.67 -29.37 -4.38
N ILE A 216 17.85 -29.85 -3.44
CA ILE A 216 18.19 -29.87 -2.01
C ILE A 216 18.91 -31.17 -1.70
N ASN A 217 20.14 -31.06 -1.21
CA ASN A 217 21.03 -32.17 -0.87
C ASN A 217 20.99 -33.33 -1.90
N PRO A 218 21.22 -33.09 -3.20
CA PRO A 218 21.10 -34.10 -4.25
C PRO A 218 22.02 -35.31 -4.07
N LEU A 219 23.14 -35.13 -3.36
CA LEU A 219 24.12 -36.17 -3.07
C LEU A 219 23.81 -36.95 -1.79
N GLY A 220 22.78 -36.55 -1.03
CA GLY A 220 22.37 -37.23 0.19
C GLY A 220 23.44 -37.21 1.28
N LEU A 221 24.25 -36.14 1.34
CA LEU A 221 25.36 -36.01 2.28
C LEU A 221 24.83 -35.92 3.71
N LYS A 222 25.56 -36.54 4.63
CA LYS A 222 25.23 -36.53 6.07
C LYS A 222 25.75 -35.25 6.71
N LYS A 223 25.03 -34.76 7.72
CA LYS A 223 25.45 -33.62 8.55
C LYS A 223 25.99 -34.13 9.87
N THR A 224 27.13 -33.63 10.30
CA THR A 224 27.61 -33.92 11.65
C THR A 224 26.87 -33.06 12.69
N SER A 225 26.86 -33.51 13.94
CA SER A 225 26.17 -32.81 15.05
C SER A 225 26.72 -31.41 15.31
N VAL A 226 27.99 -31.16 15.03
CA VAL A 226 28.67 -29.87 15.25
C VAL A 226 28.13 -28.79 14.30
N LEU A 227 27.84 -29.15 13.05
CA LEU A 227 27.28 -28.22 12.07
C LEU A 227 25.86 -27.78 12.44
N ASN A 228 25.08 -28.67 13.06
CA ASN A 228 23.74 -28.34 13.53
C ASN A 228 23.75 -27.28 14.64
N GLU A 229 24.75 -27.31 15.54
CA GLU A 229 24.90 -26.35 16.64
C GLU A 229 25.38 -24.96 16.15
N LEU A 230 26.30 -24.92 15.18
CA LEU A 230 26.76 -23.66 14.58
C LEU A 230 25.63 -22.93 13.84
N VAL A 231 24.82 -23.66 13.06
CA VAL A 231 23.64 -23.09 12.38
C VAL A 231 22.60 -22.57 13.38
N GLN A 232 22.48 -23.19 14.55
CA GLN A 232 21.58 -22.72 15.62
C GLN A 232 22.11 -21.46 16.35
N MET A 233 23.41 -21.36 16.58
CA MET A 233 24.02 -20.22 17.28
C MET A 233 24.05 -18.95 16.42
N ASP A 234 24.28 -19.06 15.11
CA ASP A 234 24.25 -17.90 14.19
C ASP A 234 22.84 -17.29 14.07
N ARG A 235 21.80 -18.15 14.10
CA ARG A 235 20.40 -17.70 14.13
C ARG A 235 20.08 -16.81 15.35
N TYR A 236 20.76 -17.03 16.48
CA TYR A 236 20.53 -16.25 17.70
C TYR A 236 21.24 -14.89 17.67
N THR A 237 22.46 -14.84 17.13
CA THR A 237 23.29 -13.63 17.07
C THR A 237 22.88 -12.65 15.96
N GLN A 238 22.33 -13.14 14.84
CA GLN A 238 21.92 -12.30 13.69
C GLN A 238 20.65 -11.46 13.94
N ARG A 239 19.90 -11.68 15.03
CA ARG A 239 18.85 -10.74 15.48
C ARG A 239 19.40 -9.34 15.78
N ALA A 240 20.70 -9.21 16.03
CA ALA A 240 21.32 -7.97 16.49
C ALA A 240 21.91 -7.09 15.36
N HIS A 241 22.15 -7.62 14.16
CA HIS A 241 22.80 -6.86 13.08
C HIS A 241 22.29 -7.30 11.71
N ASN A 242 21.59 -6.43 10.98
CA ASN A 242 21.42 -6.57 9.54
C ASN A 242 21.23 -5.19 8.88
N LYS A 243 22.27 -4.73 8.18
CA LYS A 243 22.22 -3.67 7.18
C LYS A 243 23.07 -4.10 5.98
N SER A 244 22.44 -4.57 4.92
CA SER A 244 23.00 -4.52 3.55
C SER A 244 21.95 -4.88 2.50
N LEU A 245 22.07 -4.23 1.34
CA LEU A 245 21.33 -4.39 0.08
C LEU A 245 19.79 -4.39 0.19
N THR A 246 19.20 -3.19 0.23
CA THR A 246 17.75 -3.00 0.12
C THR A 246 17.30 -2.90 -1.33
N PHE A 247 16.44 -3.82 -1.77
CA PHE A 247 15.64 -3.64 -2.99
C PHE A 247 14.23 -3.21 -2.58
N ALA A 248 13.74 -2.12 -3.16
CA ALA A 248 12.39 -1.63 -2.91
C ALA A 248 11.56 -1.78 -4.19
N ALA A 249 10.36 -2.35 -4.06
CA ALA A 249 9.37 -2.37 -5.12
C ALA A 249 8.24 -1.40 -4.75
N GLU A 250 7.99 -0.42 -5.61
CA GLU A 250 6.89 0.53 -5.45
C GLU A 250 5.88 0.33 -6.59
N LYS A 251 4.64 -0.03 -6.24
CA LYS A 251 3.52 -0.04 -7.19
C LYS A 251 2.65 1.19 -6.92
N SER A 252 2.59 2.09 -7.88
CA SER A 252 1.79 3.33 -7.81
C SER A 252 1.06 3.55 -9.14
N GLU A 253 -0.26 3.74 -9.08
CA GLU A 253 -1.04 4.30 -10.18
C GLU A 253 -1.47 5.73 -9.83
N ARG A 254 -1.44 6.62 -10.84
CA ARG A 254 -1.60 8.07 -10.70
C ARG A 254 -3.03 8.48 -10.37
N ILE A 255 -3.16 9.65 -9.76
CA ILE A 255 -4.43 10.30 -9.44
C ILE A 255 -5.03 10.89 -10.71
N SER A 256 -6.28 10.55 -10.99
CA SER A 256 -7.14 11.28 -11.92
C SER A 256 -8.47 11.59 -11.24
N PHE A 257 -8.83 12.86 -11.24
CA PHE A 257 -10.20 13.29 -10.97
C PHE A 257 -11.05 12.89 -12.17
N ALA A 258 -12.22 12.30 -11.94
CA ALA A 258 -13.26 12.10 -12.95
C ALA A 258 -14.30 13.21 -12.80
#